data_AF-A0A0M1J6R9-F1
#
_entry.id   AF-A0A0M1J6R9-F1
#
_cell.length_a   1.000
_cell.length_b   1.000
_cell.length_c   1.000
_cell.angle_alpha   90.00
_cell.angle_beta   90.00
_cell.angle_gamma   90.00
#
_symmetry.space_group_name_H-M   'P 1'
#
loop_
_entity.id
_entity.type
_entity.pdbx_description
1 polymer ?
#
loop_
_entity_poly.entity_id
_entity_poly.type
_entity_poly.pdbx_seq_one_letter_code
_entity_poly.pdbx_strand_id
1 'polypeptide(L)'
;LFLDTCHAGNVMGSRRSLVPDVNQVVNDLIRAENGIVVFTASTGRQYAMEHKSWGNGAFTKALVEGLKGKADYNRNWHITINELELYIAERVKELTKGFQTPTTAKPKTVADYPIALVR
;
A
#
# COMPACT_ATOMS: atom_id res chain seq x y z
N LEU A 1 0.40 8.12 3.79
CA LEU A 1 1.76 7.53 3.71
C LEU A 1 1.69 6.27 2.86
N PHE A 2 2.65 6.07 1.95
CA PHE A 2 2.74 4.86 1.12
C PHE A 2 4.11 4.20 1.38
N LEU A 3 4.12 2.90 1.66
CA LEU A 3 5.33 2.13 1.96
C LEU A 3 5.45 0.94 1.00
N ASP A 4 6.41 1.01 0.07
CA ASP A 4 6.75 -0.09 -0.83
C ASP A 4 8.08 -0.72 -0.41
N THR A 5 8.01 -1.58 0.59
CA THR A 5 9.19 -2.27 1.13
C THR A 5 8.89 -3.74 1.35
N CYS A 6 9.87 -4.59 1.08
CA CYS A 6 9.84 -5.99 1.46
C CYS A 6 9.98 -6.12 2.99
N HIS A 7 8.98 -6.66 3.68
CA HIS A 7 9.17 -7.17 5.03
C HIS A 7 9.07 -8.70 5.04
N ALA A 8 10.25 -9.31 4.91
CA ALA A 8 10.49 -10.74 5.02
C ALA A 8 10.32 -11.19 6.47
N GLY A 9 9.48 -12.20 6.71
CA GLY A 9 9.68 -13.07 7.86
C GLY A 9 11.01 -13.82 7.67
N ASN A 10 12.03 -13.47 8.46
CA ASN A 10 13.36 -14.09 8.61
C ASN A 10 14.31 -14.01 7.39
N VAL A 11 15.44 -13.30 7.49
CA VAL A 11 16.70 -13.82 8.06
C VAL A 11 17.08 -15.19 7.46
N MET A 12 17.63 -15.17 6.25
CA MET A 12 18.50 -16.23 5.78
C MET A 12 19.89 -15.63 5.53
N GLY A 13 20.70 -15.58 6.59
CA GLY A 13 22.11 -15.17 6.51
C GLY A 13 22.54 -14.16 7.56
N SER A 14 23.01 -14.65 8.70
CA SER A 14 24.03 -14.07 9.57
C SER A 14 24.25 -12.55 9.54
N ARG A 15 23.50 -11.82 10.37
CA ARG A 15 24.00 -10.82 11.34
C ARG A 15 22.79 -10.08 11.93
N ARG A 16 22.82 -9.91 13.25
CA ARG A 16 21.94 -9.01 14.01
C ARG A 16 21.80 -7.69 13.25
N SER A 17 20.64 -7.42 12.68
CA SER A 17 20.31 -6.09 12.18
C SER A 17 18.98 -5.68 12.77
N LEU A 18 19.01 -4.54 13.44
CA LEU A 18 17.93 -3.84 14.12
C LEU A 18 16.90 -3.36 13.09
N VAL A 19 16.18 -4.28 12.43
CA VAL A 19 15.08 -3.88 11.55
C VAL A 19 13.91 -3.49 12.44
N PRO A 20 13.47 -2.22 12.45
CA PRO A 20 12.28 -1.82 13.19
C PRO A 20 11.10 -2.66 12.68
N ASP A 21 10.31 -3.21 13.60
CA ASP A 21 9.06 -3.87 13.24
C ASP A 21 8.16 -2.83 12.57
N VAL A 22 7.98 -2.94 11.26
CA VAL A 22 7.16 -1.98 10.50
C VAL A 22 5.72 -1.98 10.99
N ASN A 23 5.25 -3.07 11.59
CA ASN A 23 3.94 -3.06 12.23
C ASN A 23 3.90 -2.10 13.43
N GLN A 24 4.99 -1.97 14.20
CA GLN A 24 5.06 -0.99 15.30
C GLN A 24 5.04 0.45 14.77
N VAL A 25 5.81 0.74 13.72
CA VAL A 25 5.82 2.08 13.10
C VAL A 25 4.44 2.44 12.54
N VAL A 26 3.79 1.50 11.84
CA VAL A 26 2.43 1.69 11.34
C VAL A 26 1.46 1.96 12.49
N ASN A 27 1.54 1.19 13.58
CA ASN A 27 0.68 1.34 14.75
C ASN A 27 0.84 2.70 15.44
N ASP A 28 2.05 3.25 15.52
CA ASP A 28 2.27 4.58 16.09
C ASP A 28 1.73 5.69 15.18
N LEU A 29 1.84 5.53 13.87
CA LEU A 29 1.34 6.52 12.91
C LEU A 29 -0.18 6.57 12.85
N ILE A 30 -0.88 5.45 13.04
CA ILE A 30 -2.35 5.36 12.92
C ILE A 30 -3.10 5.68 14.22
N ARG A 31 -2.40 6.11 15.29
CA ARG A 31 -3.06 6.57 16.52
C ARG A 31 -4.08 7.65 16.16
N ALA A 32 -5.24 7.63 16.83
CA ALA A 32 -6.41 8.44 16.48
C ALA A 32 -6.13 9.96 16.42
N GLU A 33 -5.08 10.42 17.11
CA GLU A 33 -4.62 11.81 17.14
C GLU A 33 -3.88 12.25 15.85
N ASN A 34 -3.30 11.32 15.08
CA ASN A 34 -2.40 11.64 13.98
C ASN A 34 -3.09 11.76 12.62
N GLY A 35 -4.27 11.15 12.43
CA GLY A 35 -5.04 11.24 11.18
C GLY A 35 -4.36 10.63 9.94
N ILE A 36 -3.28 9.87 10.11
CA ILE A 36 -2.47 9.34 9.00
C ILE A 36 -3.10 8.05 8.48
N VAL A 37 -3.36 8.01 7.18
CA VAL A 37 -3.65 6.75 6.45
C VAL A 37 -2.35 6.18 5.90
N VAL A 38 -2.09 4.92 6.19
CA VAL A 38 -0.89 4.21 5.76
C VAL A 38 -1.27 3.08 4.82
N PHE A 39 -0.68 3.04 3.64
CA PHE A 39 -0.75 1.93 2.70
C PHE A 39 0.60 1.21 2.68
N THR A 40 0.60 -0.11 2.73
CA THR A 40 1.81 -0.94 2.64
C THR A 40 1.70 -1.96 1.50
N ALA A 41 2.83 -2.22 0.85
CA ALA A 41 2.90 -3.16 -0.27
C ALA A 41 2.57 -4.60 0.11
N SER A 42 2.95 -5.04 1.31
CA SER A 42 2.71 -6.38 1.79
C SER A 42 2.38 -6.39 3.29
N THR A 43 1.84 -7.51 3.76
CA THR A 43 1.88 -7.84 5.19
C THR A 43 3.33 -8.10 5.61
N GLY A 44 3.64 -7.97 6.91
CA GLY A 44 4.99 -8.28 7.42
C GLY A 44 5.45 -9.74 7.28
N ARG A 45 4.66 -10.60 6.63
CA ARG A 45 4.97 -12.02 6.36
C ARG A 45 5.10 -12.34 4.87
N GLN A 46 4.88 -11.36 3.99
CA GLN A 46 4.88 -11.54 2.54
C GLN A 46 5.98 -10.71 1.88
N TYR A 47 6.60 -11.27 0.84
CA TYR A 47 7.50 -10.53 -0.02
C TYR A 47 6.74 -9.52 -0.88
N ALA A 48 7.32 -8.32 -1.05
CA ALA A 48 6.87 -7.38 -2.08
C ALA A 48 7.53 -7.78 -3.40
N MET A 49 6.73 -7.97 -4.45
CA MET A 49 7.18 -8.45 -5.74
C MET A 49 7.56 -7.30 -6.66
N GLU A 50 8.68 -7.46 -7.34
CA GLU A 50 9.16 -6.55 -8.39
C GLU A 50 9.20 -7.27 -9.73
N HIS A 51 9.04 -6.53 -10.83
CA HIS A 51 9.20 -7.07 -12.16
C HIS A 51 9.79 -6.03 -13.11
N LYS A 52 10.71 -6.48 -13.98
CA LYS A 52 11.43 -5.60 -14.92
C LYS A 52 10.50 -4.81 -15.83
N SER A 53 9.36 -5.40 -16.25
CA SER A 53 8.38 -4.70 -17.10
C SER A 53 7.58 -3.62 -16.37
N TRP A 54 7.55 -3.63 -15.04
CA TRP A 54 6.89 -2.58 -14.25
C TRP A 54 7.84 -1.43 -13.95
N GLY A 55 9.15 -1.72 -13.84
CA GLY A 55 10.17 -0.74 -13.45
C GLY A 55 10.13 -0.37 -11.96
N ASN A 56 9.30 -1.05 -11.17
CA ASN A 56 9.06 -0.85 -9.74
C ASN A 56 8.35 -2.09 -9.13
N GLY A 57 8.04 -2.05 -7.83
CA GLY A 57 7.22 -3.06 -7.14
C GLY A 57 5.76 -3.10 -7.59
N ALA A 58 5.07 -4.24 -7.45
CA ALA A 58 3.67 -4.40 -7.84
C ALA A 58 2.75 -3.35 -7.18
N PHE A 59 3.04 -3.01 -5.93
CA PHE A 59 2.32 -1.98 -5.18
C PHE A 59 2.51 -0.60 -5.79
N THR A 60 3.75 -0.14 -5.99
CA THR A 60 4.00 1.16 -6.65
C THR A 60 3.36 1.21 -8.04
N LYS A 61 3.36 0.09 -8.78
CA LYS A 61 2.70 0.02 -10.10
C LYS A 61 1.21 0.32 -9.98
N ALA A 62 0.54 -0.36 -9.05
CA ALA A 62 -0.88 -0.18 -8.78
C ALA A 62 -1.18 1.23 -8.28
N LEU A 63 -0.37 1.76 -7.36
CA LEU A 63 -0.54 3.11 -6.81
C LEU A 63 -0.49 4.18 -7.91
N VAL A 64 0.55 4.15 -8.75
CA VAL A 64 0.72 5.13 -9.84
C VAL A 64 -0.40 5.01 -10.87
N GLU A 65 -0.81 3.78 -11.20
CA GLU A 65 -1.93 3.54 -12.11
C GLU A 65 -3.26 4.07 -11.54
N GLY A 66 -3.51 3.84 -10.25
CA GLY A 66 -4.69 4.31 -9.55
C GLY A 66 -4.77 5.83 -9.54
N LEU A 67 -3.69 6.50 -9.11
CA LEU A 67 -3.57 7.97 -9.08
C LEU A 67 -3.66 8.63 -10.47
N LYS A 68 -3.39 7.90 -11.54
CA LYS A 68 -3.59 8.35 -12.93
C LYS A 68 -5.03 8.20 -13.44
N GLY A 69 -5.98 7.87 -12.55
CA GLY A 69 -7.40 7.81 -12.86
C GLY A 69 -7.97 6.41 -12.96
N LYS A 70 -7.17 5.34 -12.89
CA LYS A 70 -7.72 3.98 -12.92
C LYS A 70 -8.46 3.60 -11.64
N ALA A 71 -8.28 4.36 -10.57
CA ALA A 71 -9.01 4.18 -9.32
C ALA A 71 -10.36 4.90 -9.27
N ASP A 72 -10.71 5.76 -10.25
CA ASP A 72 -12.00 6.47 -10.27
C ASP A 72 -13.15 5.51 -10.62
N TYR A 73 -13.68 4.84 -9.60
CA TYR A 73 -14.66 3.77 -9.75
C TYR A 73 -16.05 4.33 -10.06
N ASN A 74 -16.42 5.44 -9.41
CA ASN A 74 -17.73 6.07 -9.59
C ASN A 74 -17.77 7.08 -10.75
N ARG A 75 -16.63 7.32 -11.42
CA ARG A 75 -16.48 8.22 -12.58
C ARG A 75 -16.83 9.67 -12.27
N ASN A 76 -16.51 10.12 -11.06
CA ASN A 76 -16.76 11.49 -10.61
C ASN A 76 -15.54 12.41 -10.72
N TRP A 77 -14.47 11.94 -11.38
CA TRP A 77 -13.21 12.67 -11.59
C TRP A 77 -12.37 12.89 -10.33
N HIS A 78 -12.73 12.25 -9.23
CA HIS A 78 -11.96 12.22 -8.00
C HIS A 78 -11.49 10.79 -7.72
N ILE A 79 -10.39 10.69 -6.98
CA ILE A 79 -9.92 9.42 -6.42
C ILE A 79 -9.96 9.58 -4.92
N THR A 80 -10.84 8.85 -4.24
CA THR A 80 -10.90 8.81 -2.78
C THR A 80 -9.92 7.81 -2.17
N ILE A 81 -9.80 7.82 -0.84
CA ILE A 81 -8.98 6.85 -0.11
C ILE A 81 -9.49 5.43 -0.35
N ASN A 82 -10.81 5.24 -0.24
CA ASN A 82 -11.41 3.92 -0.40
C ASN A 82 -11.33 3.42 -1.85
N GLU A 83 -11.47 4.32 -2.83
CA GLU A 83 -11.30 4.01 -4.24
C GLU A 83 -9.87 3.57 -4.57
N LEU A 84 -8.89 4.31 -4.06
CA LEU A 84 -7.49 3.95 -4.23
C LEU A 84 -7.16 2.64 -3.51
N GLU A 85 -7.69 2.42 -2.32
CA GLU A 85 -7.54 1.17 -1.57
C GLU A 85 -8.06 -0.04 -2.35
N LEU A 86 -9.29 0.05 -2.87
CA LEU A 86 -9.90 -0.99 -3.68
C LEU A 86 -9.06 -1.27 -4.94
N TYR A 87 -8.66 -0.22 -5.66
CA TYR A 87 -7.89 -0.37 -6.88
C TYR A 87 -6.54 -1.04 -6.63
N ILE A 88 -5.81 -0.61 -5.59
CA ILE A 88 -4.51 -1.18 -5.24
C ILE A 88 -4.65 -2.66 -4.87
N ALA A 89 -5.66 -3.01 -4.07
CA ALA A 89 -5.88 -4.39 -3.65
C ALA A 89 -6.07 -5.33 -4.85
N GLU A 90 -6.98 -4.98 -5.77
CA GLU A 90 -7.26 -5.81 -6.95
C GLU A 90 -6.08 -5.82 -7.93
N ARG A 91 -5.44 -4.67 -8.15
CA ARG A 91 -4.35 -4.57 -9.13
C ARG A 91 -3.09 -5.30 -8.66
N VAL A 92 -2.73 -5.22 -7.38
CA VAL A 92 -1.60 -5.99 -6.84
C VAL A 92 -1.88 -7.49 -6.93
N LYS A 93 -3.10 -7.92 -6.60
CA LYS A 93 -3.52 -9.32 -6.73
C LYS A 93 -3.40 -9.81 -8.17
N GLU A 94 -3.81 -9.01 -9.15
CA GLU A 94 -3.68 -9.34 -10.58
C GLU A 94 -2.20 -9.46 -10.99
N LEU A 95 -1.38 -8.44 -10.70
CA LEU A 95 0.04 -8.39 -11.06
C LEU A 95 0.84 -9.54 -10.45
N THR A 96 0.51 -9.91 -9.22
CA THR A 96 1.22 -10.92 -8.43
C THR A 96 0.54 -12.28 -8.45
N LYS A 97 -0.54 -12.46 -9.21
CA LYS A 97 -1.35 -13.70 -9.21
C LYS A 97 -1.77 -14.16 -7.80
N GLY A 98 -2.01 -13.19 -6.91
CA GLY A 98 -2.42 -13.41 -5.52
C GLY A 98 -1.29 -13.72 -4.53
N PHE A 99 -0.02 -13.68 -4.94
CA PHE A 99 1.11 -13.95 -4.02
C PHE A 99 1.41 -12.79 -3.05
N GLN A 100 0.88 -11.59 -3.32
CA GLN A 100 1.06 -10.40 -2.49
C GLN A 100 -0.28 -9.80 -2.09
N THR A 101 -0.40 -9.39 -0.82
CA THR A 101 -1.58 -8.71 -0.29
C THR A 101 -1.16 -7.35 0.27
N PRO A 102 -1.54 -6.22 -0.36
CA PRO A 102 -1.30 -4.91 0.22
C PRO A 102 -2.20 -4.70 1.43
N THR A 103 -1.81 -3.83 2.35
CA THR A 103 -2.64 -3.49 3.52
C THR A 103 -2.81 -1.99 3.69
N THR A 104 -3.94 -1.61 4.27
CA THR A 104 -4.23 -0.23 4.63
C THR A 104 -4.51 -0.16 6.12
N ALA A 105 -3.87 0.79 6.79
CA ALA A 105 -4.17 1.16 8.16
C ALA A 105 -4.75 2.58 8.16
N LYS A 106 -5.99 2.70 8.62
CA LYS A 106 -6.75 3.95 8.67
C LYS A 106 -7.38 4.12 10.06
N PRO A 107 -7.13 5.23 10.77
CA PRO A 107 -7.86 5.54 12.00
C PRO A 107 -9.37 5.61 11.73
N LYS A 108 -10.21 5.09 12.62
CA LYS A 108 -11.69 5.09 12.45
C LYS A 108 -12.29 6.49 12.32
N THR A 109 -11.59 7.51 12.81
CA THR A 109 -11.98 8.92 12.75
C THR A 109 -11.75 9.54 11.37
N VAL A 110 -10.99 8.90 10.49
CA VAL A 110 -10.69 9.41 9.16
C VAL A 110 -11.84 9.06 8.21
N ALA A 111 -12.58 10.08 7.79
CA ALA A 111 -13.58 9.98 6.74
C ALA A 111 -12.94 9.62 5.39
N ASP A 112 -13.74 9.12 4.46
CA ASP A 112 -13.30 9.01 3.07
C ASP A 112 -13.34 10.39 2.41
N TYR A 113 -12.28 10.76 1.68
CA TYR A 113 -12.19 12.04 0.98
C TYR A 113 -11.29 11.92 -0.26
N PRO A 114 -11.46 12.82 -1.25
CA PRO A 114 -10.60 12.88 -2.42
C PRO A 114 -9.14 13.17 -2.08
N ILE A 115 -8.23 12.38 -2.66
CA ILE A 115 -6.77 12.57 -2.54
C ILE A 115 -6.11 12.90 -3.89
N ALA A 116 -6.81 12.70 -5.01
CA ALA A 116 -6.37 13.10 -6.34
C ALA A 116 -7.55 13.42 -7.26
N LEU A 117 -7.25 14.18 -8.32
CA LEU A 117 -8.17 14.50 -9.42
C LEU A 117 -7.72 13.78 -10.69
N VAL A 118 -8.67 13.29 -11.47
CA VAL A 118 -8.42 12.72 -12.79
C VAL A 118 -8.34 13.87 -13.81
N ARG A 119 -7.28 13.91 -14.61
CA ARG A 119 -7.04 14.91 -15.66
C ARG A 119 -7.08 14.27 -17.05
#